data_AF-A0A0F8YN42-F1
#
_entry.id   AF-A0A0F8YN42-F1
#
_cell.length_a   1.000
_cell.length_b   1.000
_cell.length_c   1.000
_cell.angle_alpha   90.00
_cell.angle_beta   90.00
_cell.angle_gamma   90.00
#
_symmetry.space_group_name_H-M   'P 1'
#
loop_
_entity.id
_entity.type
_entity.pdbx_description
1 polymer ?
#
loop_
_entity_poly.entity_id
_entity_poly.type
_entity_poly.pdbx_seq_one_letter_code
_entity_poly.pdbx_strand_id
1 'polypeptide(L)'
;SEGLNIHGLICDELHVWKGRAFWDALKYGFLARSQPVHFVITTAGIFDKTTIGWEQHQRAVRVRDGEDVDQELLVFIRNAEVTDDWESPEVHKKANPSYGTILDPAELAKDAAEVKSMPTALNSFLRYRLNIWTEQLEHVIDMRAWDKCDGEVDEASLQGRRCFGGLDLASKRDVAAFVLLFPPTDDDPLWRVLPRFWIPRENASNREKVDNVPYITWAREGHIRLTGGTSIDYEGIRLQILADVNTFDLVEVAIDQWNAEYLRQRVDPTGELCVEFAQTLRNMSAPMKELVDVLVPSGLLAHAGHPVLRWMAANLASYEDGNGNIRPDKDKSTEKIDGIVGAIMAVGLA
;
A
#
# COMPACT_ATOMS: atom_id res chain seq x y z
N SER A 1 -21.61 -27.90 22.68
CA SER A 1 -22.08 -27.86 21.29
C SER A 1 -23.03 -26.68 21.17
N GLU A 2 -22.94 -25.90 20.09
CA GLU A 2 -23.75 -24.67 19.91
C GLU A 2 -25.18 -24.94 19.37
N GLY A 3 -25.62 -26.20 19.31
CA GLY A 3 -27.01 -26.55 18.96
C GLY A 3 -27.42 -26.28 17.50
N LEU A 4 -26.50 -25.82 16.66
CA LEU A 4 -26.71 -25.67 15.22
C LEU A 4 -26.91 -27.07 14.60
N ASN A 5 -28.08 -27.33 14.02
CA ASN A 5 -28.45 -28.61 13.38
C ASN A 5 -28.49 -28.44 11.86
N ILE A 6 -27.36 -28.02 11.29
CA ILE A 6 -27.22 -27.57 9.90
C ILE A 6 -27.32 -28.77 8.95
N HIS A 7 -28.16 -28.67 7.93
CA HIS A 7 -28.31 -29.69 6.89
C HIS A 7 -27.64 -29.30 5.57
N GLY A 8 -27.50 -27.99 5.32
CA GLY A 8 -26.81 -27.44 4.15
C GLY A 8 -26.12 -26.13 4.52
N LEU A 9 -24.89 -25.94 4.03
CA LEU A 9 -24.10 -24.71 4.20
C LEU A 9 -23.43 -24.35 2.88
N ILE A 10 -23.46 -23.06 2.55
CA ILE A 10 -22.69 -22.50 1.44
C ILE A 10 -21.85 -21.38 2.04
N CYS A 11 -20.53 -21.57 2.01
CA CYS A 11 -19.54 -20.58 2.38
C CYS A 11 -18.99 -19.98 1.09
N ASP A 12 -19.38 -18.75 0.80
CA ASP A 12 -18.88 -18.01 -0.36
C ASP A 12 -17.78 -17.02 0.05
N GLU A 13 -16.85 -16.78 -0.85
CA GLU A 13 -15.65 -15.95 -0.65
C GLU A 13 -14.85 -16.27 0.62
N LEU A 14 -14.57 -17.55 0.86
CA LEU A 14 -13.89 -17.98 2.09
C LEU A 14 -12.53 -17.26 2.33
N HIS A 15 -11.85 -16.82 1.28
CA HIS A 15 -10.59 -16.08 1.38
C HIS A 15 -10.69 -14.76 2.18
N VAL A 16 -11.87 -14.12 2.27
CA VAL A 16 -12.05 -12.88 3.05
C VAL A 16 -12.54 -13.11 4.49
N TRP A 17 -12.90 -14.35 4.84
CA TRP A 17 -13.49 -14.65 6.13
C TRP A 17 -12.47 -14.50 7.27
N LYS A 18 -12.90 -13.89 8.37
CA LYS A 18 -12.09 -13.67 9.57
C LYS A 18 -12.65 -14.48 10.75
N GLY A 19 -11.75 -14.96 11.61
CA GLY A 19 -12.11 -15.57 12.89
C GLY A 19 -12.36 -17.08 12.82
N ARG A 20 -11.40 -17.85 13.33
CA ARG A 20 -11.43 -19.32 13.39
C ARG A 20 -12.65 -19.88 14.14
N ALA A 21 -13.02 -19.22 15.24
CA ALA A 21 -14.13 -19.67 16.08
C ALA A 21 -15.46 -19.76 15.30
N PHE A 22 -15.72 -18.80 14.40
CA PHE A 22 -16.93 -18.80 13.58
C PHE A 22 -16.93 -19.96 12.57
N TRP A 23 -15.80 -20.17 11.89
CA TRP A 23 -15.64 -21.31 10.97
C TRP A 23 -15.84 -22.66 11.68
N ASP A 24 -15.22 -22.84 12.85
CA ASP A 24 -15.33 -24.09 13.61
C ASP A 24 -16.77 -24.33 14.10
N ALA A 25 -17.48 -23.28 14.55
CA ALA A 25 -18.88 -23.37 14.96
C ALA A 25 -19.79 -23.90 13.82
N LEU A 26 -19.60 -23.39 12.61
CA LEU A 26 -20.32 -23.86 11.42
C LEU A 26 -19.96 -25.31 11.06
N LYS A 27 -18.67 -25.64 11.08
CA LYS A 27 -18.17 -26.99 10.79
C LYS A 27 -18.71 -28.04 11.76
N TYR A 28 -18.83 -27.73 13.05
CA TYR A 28 -19.39 -28.67 14.04
C TYR A 28 -20.92 -28.71 14.05
N GLY A 29 -21.60 -27.79 13.35
CA GLY A 29 -23.06 -27.75 13.23
C GLY A 29 -23.68 -28.91 12.43
N PHE A 30 -22.86 -29.76 11.80
CA PHE A 30 -23.33 -30.90 11.02
C PHE A 30 -23.45 -32.22 11.80
N LEU A 31 -22.90 -32.30 13.02
CA LEU A 31 -22.75 -33.55 13.77
C LEU A 31 -24.05 -34.33 14.00
N ALA A 32 -25.21 -33.67 14.00
CA ALA A 32 -26.51 -34.28 14.22
C ALA A 32 -27.22 -34.74 12.92
N ARG A 33 -26.62 -34.55 11.73
CA ARG A 33 -27.24 -34.88 10.43
C ARG A 33 -26.52 -36.03 9.73
N SER A 34 -27.29 -36.90 9.09
CA SER A 34 -26.77 -38.09 8.39
C SER A 34 -26.27 -37.84 6.97
N GLN A 35 -26.77 -36.79 6.30
CA GLN A 35 -26.39 -36.43 4.92
C GLN A 35 -26.25 -34.90 4.76
N PRO A 36 -25.39 -34.24 5.55
CA PRO A 36 -25.16 -32.81 5.38
C PRO A 36 -24.40 -32.51 4.09
N VAL A 37 -24.66 -31.36 3.49
CA VAL A 37 -23.88 -30.85 2.34
C VAL A 37 -23.24 -29.53 2.69
N HIS A 38 -21.94 -29.39 2.39
CA HIS A 38 -21.16 -28.18 2.64
C HIS A 38 -20.44 -27.75 1.36
N PHE A 39 -20.82 -26.61 0.83
CA PHE A 39 -20.14 -25.97 -0.30
C PHE A 39 -19.20 -24.90 0.22
N VAL A 40 -17.96 -24.94 -0.25
CA VAL A 40 -16.97 -23.88 -0.05
C VAL A 40 -16.60 -23.34 -1.42
N ILE A 41 -16.86 -22.05 -1.63
CA ILE A 41 -16.58 -21.32 -2.86
C ILE A 41 -15.63 -20.19 -2.48
N THR A 42 -14.55 -20.04 -3.25
CA THR A 42 -13.56 -18.99 -3.02
C THR A 42 -12.72 -18.76 -4.26
N THR A 43 -12.25 -17.54 -4.43
CA THR A 43 -11.07 -17.22 -5.24
C THR A 43 -9.81 -17.21 -4.38
N ALA A 44 -8.66 -17.05 -5.03
CA ALA A 44 -7.40 -16.78 -4.38
C ALA A 44 -7.41 -15.38 -3.75
N GLY A 45 -6.96 -15.31 -2.50
CA GLY A 45 -6.79 -14.07 -1.76
C GLY A 45 -5.32 -13.68 -1.61
N ILE A 46 -5.07 -12.76 -0.68
CA ILE A 46 -3.71 -12.48 -0.22
C ILE A 46 -3.19 -13.73 0.48
N PHE A 47 -2.00 -14.17 0.09
CA PHE A 47 -1.30 -15.25 0.77
C PHE A 47 -1.03 -14.87 2.22
N ASP A 48 -1.65 -15.61 3.12
CA ASP A 48 -1.39 -15.59 4.55
C ASP A 48 -1.71 -16.97 5.11
N LYS A 49 -0.66 -17.62 5.63
CA LYS A 49 -0.71 -18.98 6.19
C LYS A 49 -1.69 -19.14 7.36
N THR A 50 -2.11 -18.04 7.98
CA THR A 50 -3.01 -18.04 9.14
C THR A 50 -4.49 -17.93 8.76
N THR A 51 -4.79 -17.65 7.48
CA THR A 51 -6.17 -17.48 7.01
C THR A 51 -6.87 -18.81 6.77
N ILE A 52 -8.19 -18.84 7.03
CA ILE A 52 -9.02 -20.03 6.80
C ILE A 52 -9.11 -20.37 5.31
N GLY A 53 -9.20 -19.36 4.45
CA GLY A 53 -9.21 -19.55 3.00
C GLY A 53 -7.96 -20.28 2.51
N TRP A 54 -6.78 -19.84 2.92
CA TRP A 54 -5.53 -20.51 2.56
C TRP A 54 -5.44 -21.93 3.15
N GLU A 55 -5.83 -22.12 4.41
CA GLU A 55 -5.86 -23.46 5.04
C GLU A 55 -6.73 -24.44 4.25
N GLN A 56 -7.95 -24.05 3.88
CA GLN A 56 -8.85 -24.91 3.11
C GLN A 56 -8.35 -25.12 1.68
N HIS A 57 -7.78 -24.10 1.04
CA HIS A 57 -7.17 -24.24 -0.29
C HIS A 57 -6.04 -25.27 -0.27
N GLN A 58 -5.12 -25.18 0.69
CA GLN A 58 -4.03 -26.15 0.85
C GLN A 58 -4.52 -27.57 1.09
N ARG A 59 -5.56 -27.76 1.91
CA ARG A 59 -6.20 -29.08 2.07
C ARG A 59 -6.77 -29.59 0.75
N ALA A 60 -7.46 -28.74 -0.01
CA ALA A 60 -8.04 -29.11 -1.29
C ALA A 60 -6.97 -29.51 -2.32
N VAL A 61 -5.84 -28.79 -2.38
CA VAL A 61 -4.68 -29.13 -3.21
C VAL A 61 -4.12 -30.51 -2.84
N ARG A 62 -3.87 -30.78 -1.56
CA ARG A 62 -3.35 -32.09 -1.11
C ARG A 62 -4.29 -33.26 -1.44
N VAL A 63 -5.61 -33.06 -1.32
CA VAL A 63 -6.60 -34.09 -1.70
C VAL A 63 -6.63 -34.30 -3.21
N ARG A 64 -6.59 -33.23 -4.01
CA ARG A 64 -6.52 -33.30 -5.48
C ARG A 64 -5.28 -34.07 -5.95
N ASP A 65 -4.14 -33.79 -5.32
CA ASP A 65 -2.83 -34.36 -5.71
C ASP A 65 -2.59 -35.75 -5.10
N GLY A 66 -3.51 -36.24 -4.27
CA GLY A 66 -3.46 -37.58 -3.66
C GLY A 66 -2.51 -37.70 -2.47
N GLU A 67 -2.06 -36.57 -1.91
CA GLU A 67 -1.26 -36.52 -0.68
C GLU A 67 -2.13 -36.78 0.57
N ASP A 68 -3.38 -36.31 0.55
CA ASP A 68 -4.40 -36.57 1.57
C ASP A 68 -5.55 -37.39 0.97
N VAL A 69 -6.11 -38.33 1.75
CA VAL A 69 -7.28 -39.13 1.33
C VAL A 69 -8.53 -38.66 2.06
N ASP A 70 -9.46 -38.08 1.32
CA ASP A 70 -10.79 -37.69 1.81
C ASP A 70 -11.85 -38.05 0.76
N GLN A 71 -12.64 -39.10 1.03
CA GLN A 71 -13.64 -39.61 0.09
C GLN A 71 -14.95 -38.80 0.11
N GLU A 72 -15.11 -37.90 1.08
CA GLU A 72 -16.31 -37.07 1.23
C GLU A 72 -16.12 -35.68 0.61
N LEU A 73 -14.88 -35.35 0.20
CA LEU A 73 -14.53 -34.06 -0.39
C LEU A 73 -14.37 -34.15 -1.91
N LEU A 74 -15.24 -33.47 -2.64
CA LEU A 74 -15.04 -33.18 -4.06
C LEU A 74 -14.25 -31.88 -4.21
N VAL A 75 -13.10 -31.94 -4.90
CA VAL A 75 -12.25 -30.78 -5.18
C VAL A 75 -12.34 -30.37 -6.64
N PHE A 76 -12.62 -29.09 -6.89
CA PHE A 76 -12.52 -28.47 -8.21
C PHE A 76 -11.73 -27.17 -8.11
N ILE A 77 -10.49 -27.18 -8.61
CA ILE A 77 -9.58 -26.03 -8.57
C ILE A 77 -9.18 -25.65 -9.99
N ARG A 78 -9.24 -24.36 -10.29
CA ARG A 78 -8.85 -23.77 -11.57
C ARG A 78 -8.05 -22.52 -11.28
N ASN A 79 -6.76 -22.55 -11.62
CA ASN A 79 -5.81 -21.48 -11.37
C ASN A 79 -4.64 -21.61 -12.34
N ALA A 80 -3.92 -20.51 -12.53
CA ALA A 80 -2.57 -20.52 -13.08
C ALA A 80 -1.55 -20.83 -11.98
N GLU A 81 -0.34 -21.18 -12.39
CA GLU A 81 0.83 -21.27 -11.50
C GLU A 81 1.56 -19.94 -11.44
N VAL A 82 2.29 -19.68 -10.35
CA VAL A 82 3.12 -18.48 -10.18
C VAL A 82 4.19 -18.35 -11.27
N THR A 83 4.66 -19.48 -11.83
CA THR A 83 5.65 -19.53 -12.91
C THR A 83 5.07 -19.43 -14.31
N ASP A 84 3.73 -19.43 -14.44
CA ASP A 84 3.08 -19.31 -15.74
C ASP A 84 3.23 -17.88 -16.28
N ASP A 85 3.30 -17.73 -17.60
CA ASP A 85 3.24 -16.43 -18.26
C ASP A 85 1.82 -15.86 -18.13
N TRP A 86 1.64 -14.90 -17.22
CA TRP A 86 0.36 -14.30 -16.90
C TRP A 86 -0.28 -13.57 -18.10
N GLU A 87 0.49 -13.23 -19.13
CA GLU A 87 -0.01 -12.57 -20.35
C GLU A 87 -0.59 -13.57 -21.36
N SER A 88 -0.28 -14.87 -21.20
CA SER A 88 -0.60 -15.89 -22.18
C SER A 88 -2.10 -16.23 -22.21
N PRO A 89 -2.75 -16.19 -23.38
CA PRO A 89 -4.15 -16.61 -23.53
C PRO A 89 -4.39 -18.07 -23.09
N GLU A 90 -3.40 -18.95 -23.22
CA GLU A 90 -3.51 -20.34 -22.75
C GLU A 90 -3.54 -20.42 -21.22
N VAL A 91 -2.79 -19.56 -20.54
CA VAL A 91 -2.81 -19.44 -19.07
C VAL A 91 -4.14 -18.85 -18.61
N HIS A 92 -4.68 -17.87 -19.34
CA HIS A 92 -6.01 -17.32 -19.09
C HIS A 92 -7.09 -18.40 -19.18
N LYS A 93 -7.06 -19.21 -20.25
CA LYS A 93 -7.99 -20.33 -20.45
C LYS A 93 -7.83 -21.43 -19.40
N LYS A 94 -6.59 -21.71 -18.95
CA LYS A 94 -6.31 -22.67 -17.88
C LYS A 94 -6.97 -22.26 -16.57
N ALA A 95 -6.89 -20.97 -16.21
CA ALA A 95 -7.45 -20.44 -14.97
C ALA A 95 -8.97 -20.23 -15.02
N ASN A 96 -9.55 -20.03 -16.21
CA ASN A 96 -10.95 -19.64 -16.38
C ASN A 96 -11.78 -20.71 -17.14
N PRO A 97 -12.58 -21.54 -16.45
CA PRO A 97 -13.37 -22.61 -17.08
C PRO A 97 -14.39 -22.13 -18.10
N SER A 98 -14.85 -20.88 -17.98
CA SER A 98 -15.83 -20.26 -18.86
C SER A 98 -15.22 -19.46 -20.02
N TYR A 99 -13.90 -19.52 -20.21
CA TYR A 99 -13.19 -18.81 -21.27
C TYR A 99 -13.76 -19.12 -22.66
N GLY A 100 -14.13 -18.07 -23.41
CA GLY A 100 -14.72 -18.19 -24.75
C GLY A 100 -16.20 -18.60 -24.75
N THR A 101 -16.85 -18.67 -23.59
CA THR A 101 -18.29 -18.97 -23.48
C THR A 101 -19.04 -17.85 -22.76
N ILE A 102 -18.81 -17.70 -21.46
CA ILE A 102 -19.36 -16.59 -20.65
C ILE A 102 -18.32 -15.48 -20.51
N LEU A 103 -17.05 -15.86 -20.33
CA LEU A 103 -15.94 -14.91 -20.22
C LEU A 103 -15.35 -14.63 -21.60
N ASP A 104 -15.40 -13.38 -22.03
CA ASP A 104 -14.87 -12.95 -23.31
C ASP A 104 -13.33 -12.89 -23.27
N PRO A 105 -12.62 -13.65 -24.14
CA PRO A 105 -11.18 -13.55 -24.31
C PRO A 105 -10.65 -12.12 -24.52
N ALA A 106 -11.44 -11.26 -25.20
CA ALA A 106 -11.03 -9.89 -25.47
C ALA A 106 -11.01 -9.03 -24.21
N GLU A 107 -11.90 -9.26 -23.24
CA GLU A 107 -11.90 -8.56 -21.95
C GLU A 107 -10.66 -8.92 -21.13
N LEU A 108 -10.31 -10.21 -21.04
CA LEU A 108 -9.09 -10.65 -20.36
C LEU A 108 -7.81 -10.07 -20.98
N ALA A 109 -7.75 -10.02 -22.32
CA ALA A 109 -6.63 -9.41 -23.02
C ALA A 109 -6.54 -7.90 -22.76
N LYS A 110 -7.69 -7.21 -22.64
CA LYS A 110 -7.75 -5.79 -22.29
C LYS A 110 -7.25 -5.56 -20.87
N ASP A 111 -7.76 -6.32 -19.89
CA ASP A 111 -7.32 -6.24 -18.50
C ASP A 111 -5.82 -6.51 -18.37
N ALA A 112 -5.29 -7.51 -19.08
CA ALA A 112 -3.88 -7.82 -19.09
C ALA A 112 -3.04 -6.67 -19.68
N ALA A 113 -3.56 -5.97 -20.69
CA ALA A 113 -2.90 -4.80 -21.25
C ALA A 113 -2.92 -3.59 -20.29
N GLU A 114 -4.01 -3.38 -19.56
CA GLU A 114 -4.13 -2.31 -18.55
C GLU A 114 -3.13 -2.47 -17.40
N VAL A 115 -2.91 -3.72 -16.96
CA VAL A 115 -1.92 -4.04 -15.92
C VAL A 115 -0.50 -3.62 -16.31
N LYS A 116 -0.15 -3.65 -17.60
CA LYS A 116 1.19 -3.22 -18.06
C LYS A 116 1.48 -1.75 -17.77
N SER A 117 0.43 -0.93 -17.75
CA SER A 117 0.52 0.49 -17.40
C SER A 117 0.32 0.77 -15.91
N MET A 118 -0.14 -0.21 -15.13
CA MET A 118 -0.53 -0.03 -13.72
C MET A 118 0.07 -1.14 -12.86
N PRO A 119 1.30 -0.96 -12.34
CA PRO A 119 1.96 -1.94 -11.49
C PRO A 119 1.10 -2.40 -10.30
N THR A 120 0.29 -1.50 -9.74
CA THR A 120 -0.58 -1.81 -8.59
C THR A 120 -1.69 -2.81 -8.94
N ALA A 121 -2.07 -2.91 -10.22
CA ALA A 121 -3.15 -3.79 -10.68
C ALA A 121 -2.69 -5.24 -10.88
N LEU A 122 -1.38 -5.51 -10.92
CA LEU A 122 -0.86 -6.85 -11.24
C LEU A 122 -1.37 -7.91 -10.26
N ASN A 123 -1.24 -7.68 -8.95
CA ASN A 123 -1.69 -8.66 -7.96
C ASN A 123 -3.19 -8.88 -8.01
N SER A 124 -3.98 -7.83 -8.24
CA SER A 124 -5.40 -7.94 -8.52
C SER A 124 -5.68 -8.83 -9.73
N PHE A 125 -4.97 -8.63 -10.83
CA PHE A 125 -5.13 -9.45 -12.03
C PHE A 125 -4.75 -10.92 -11.76
N LEU A 126 -3.61 -11.17 -11.13
CA LEU A 126 -3.17 -12.52 -10.79
C LEU A 126 -4.19 -13.23 -9.87
N ARG A 127 -4.77 -12.53 -8.90
CA ARG A 127 -5.81 -13.09 -8.01
C ARG A 127 -7.15 -13.29 -8.72
N TYR A 128 -7.71 -12.24 -9.32
CA TYR A 128 -9.10 -12.25 -9.80
C TYR A 128 -9.26 -12.79 -11.22
N ARG A 129 -8.22 -12.71 -12.05
CA ARG A 129 -8.25 -13.26 -13.41
C ARG A 129 -7.55 -14.60 -13.52
N LEU A 130 -6.51 -14.85 -12.71
CA LEU A 130 -5.73 -16.08 -12.78
C LEU A 130 -5.82 -17.01 -11.56
N ASN A 131 -6.54 -16.59 -10.51
CA ASN A 131 -6.76 -17.36 -9.29
C ASN A 131 -5.45 -17.79 -8.59
N ILE A 132 -4.42 -16.93 -8.65
CA ILE A 132 -3.13 -17.12 -7.99
C ILE A 132 -3.16 -16.44 -6.63
N TRP A 133 -2.74 -17.16 -5.59
CA TRP A 133 -2.55 -16.56 -4.27
C TRP A 133 -1.29 -15.71 -4.29
N THR A 134 -1.46 -14.38 -4.27
CA THR A 134 -0.33 -13.46 -4.30
C THR A 134 0.01 -13.00 -2.90
N GLU A 135 1.29 -12.82 -2.64
CA GLU A 135 1.72 -12.02 -1.49
C GLU A 135 1.31 -10.56 -1.69
N GLN A 136 1.55 -9.78 -0.65
CA GLN A 136 1.38 -8.34 -0.73
C GLN A 136 2.49 -7.74 -1.61
N LEU A 137 2.22 -6.69 -2.38
CA LEU A 137 3.25 -6.07 -3.23
C LEU A 137 4.36 -5.51 -2.34
N GLU A 138 5.57 -6.05 -2.43
CA GLU A 138 6.77 -5.52 -1.75
C GLU A 138 7.50 -4.45 -2.58
N HIS A 139 7.19 -4.34 -3.88
CA HIS A 139 7.78 -3.38 -4.81
C HIS A 139 6.70 -2.67 -5.61
N VAL A 140 6.05 -1.72 -4.96
CA VAL A 140 4.91 -0.98 -5.52
C VAL A 140 5.33 -0.02 -6.63
N ILE A 141 6.52 0.58 -6.51
CA ILE A 141 7.04 1.59 -7.42
C ILE A 141 8.13 0.98 -8.32
N ASP A 142 8.02 1.15 -9.64
CA ASP A 142 9.14 0.86 -10.55
C ASP A 142 10.26 1.89 -10.31
N MET A 143 11.34 1.43 -9.67
CA MET A 143 12.47 2.30 -9.33
C MET A 143 13.17 2.90 -10.56
N ARG A 144 13.06 2.31 -11.75
CA ARG A 144 13.59 2.93 -12.98
C ARG A 144 12.72 4.09 -13.44
N ALA A 145 11.41 4.02 -13.25
CA ALA A 145 10.51 5.13 -13.54
C ALA A 145 10.69 6.24 -12.49
N TRP A 146 10.80 5.85 -11.22
CA TRP A 146 11.13 6.77 -10.12
C TRP A 146 12.44 7.53 -10.38
N ASP A 147 13.51 6.83 -10.75
CA ASP A 147 14.81 7.46 -10.98
C ASP A 147 14.82 8.45 -12.16
N LYS A 148 13.85 8.38 -13.08
CA LYS A 148 13.65 9.37 -14.15
C LYS A 148 12.92 10.63 -13.68
N CYS A 149 12.31 10.61 -12.49
CA CYS A 149 11.65 11.75 -11.87
C CYS A 149 12.65 12.64 -11.09
N ASP A 150 13.91 12.68 -11.52
CA ASP A 150 15.01 13.38 -10.86
C ASP A 150 15.14 14.87 -11.23
N GLY A 151 14.13 15.41 -11.93
CA GLY A 151 14.07 16.82 -12.33
C GLY A 151 14.34 17.79 -11.17
N GLU A 152 15.01 18.91 -11.48
CA GLU A 152 15.48 19.90 -10.50
C GLU A 152 14.33 20.45 -9.65
N VAL A 153 14.55 20.60 -8.35
CA VAL A 153 13.62 21.23 -7.41
C VAL A 153 14.40 22.30 -6.66
N ASP A 154 14.39 23.51 -7.18
CA ASP A 154 15.00 24.67 -6.51
C ASP A 154 13.97 25.37 -5.63
N GLU A 155 14.24 25.41 -4.33
CA GLU A 155 13.37 26.02 -3.32
C GLU A 155 13.14 27.52 -3.59
N ALA A 156 14.13 28.22 -4.15
CA ALA A 156 13.99 29.64 -4.48
C ALA A 156 12.99 29.87 -5.63
N SER A 157 13.02 29.02 -6.65
CA SER A 157 12.05 29.04 -7.76
C SER A 157 10.60 28.73 -7.34
N LEU A 158 10.41 28.11 -6.17
CA LEU A 158 9.11 27.71 -5.66
C LEU A 158 8.47 28.79 -4.76
N GLN A 159 9.16 29.88 -4.45
CA GLN A 159 8.65 30.93 -3.58
C GLN A 159 7.30 31.49 -4.07
N GLY A 160 6.34 31.56 -3.17
CA GLY A 160 4.97 32.00 -3.45
C GLY A 160 4.15 31.04 -4.31
N ARG A 161 4.68 29.89 -4.74
CA ARG A 161 3.90 28.90 -5.47
C ARG A 161 2.93 28.18 -4.55
N ARG A 162 1.75 27.87 -5.10
CA ARG A 162 0.72 27.07 -4.44
C ARG A 162 1.24 25.67 -4.15
N CYS A 163 1.07 25.18 -2.92
CA CYS A 163 1.46 23.83 -2.54
C CYS A 163 0.57 23.23 -1.44
N PHE A 164 0.70 21.92 -1.30
CA PHE A 164 0.02 21.10 -0.29
C PHE A 164 1.05 20.31 0.50
N GLY A 165 0.82 20.16 1.80
CA GLY A 165 1.72 19.44 2.70
C GLY A 165 1.13 18.11 3.15
N GLY A 166 1.97 17.08 3.23
CA GLY A 166 1.64 15.84 3.94
C GLY A 166 2.63 15.62 5.07
N LEU A 167 2.12 15.61 6.30
CA LEU A 167 2.92 15.42 7.51
C LEU A 167 2.69 14.02 8.10
N ASP A 168 3.68 13.16 7.98
CA ASP A 168 3.71 11.85 8.63
C ASP A 168 4.62 11.92 9.86
N LEU A 169 3.99 12.08 11.02
CA LEU A 169 4.66 12.03 12.32
C LEU A 169 4.73 10.59 12.77
N ALA A 170 5.92 10.01 12.67
CA ALA A 170 6.17 8.70 13.24
C ALA A 170 6.15 8.73 14.78
N SER A 171 6.31 7.55 15.39
CA SER A 171 6.49 7.44 16.84
C SER A 171 7.64 8.35 17.32
N LYS A 172 7.67 8.72 18.60
CA LYS A 172 8.66 9.67 19.17
C LYS A 172 10.13 9.39 18.81
N ARG A 173 10.46 8.17 18.35
CA ARG A 173 11.81 7.65 18.07
C ARG A 173 12.10 7.43 16.58
N ASP A 174 11.17 7.66 15.69
CA ASP A 174 11.34 7.35 14.26
C ASP A 174 11.56 8.61 13.42
N VAL A 175 11.65 8.44 12.10
CA VAL A 175 11.78 9.55 11.14
C VAL A 175 10.45 10.29 11.07
N ALA A 176 10.47 11.61 11.23
CA ALA A 176 9.35 12.45 10.86
C ALA A 176 9.53 12.95 9.42
N ALA A 177 8.46 12.97 8.65
CA ALA A 177 8.47 13.44 7.27
C ALA A 177 7.40 14.51 7.06
N PHE A 178 7.80 15.63 6.45
CA PHE A 178 6.90 16.64 5.92
C PHE A 178 7.20 16.83 4.45
N VAL A 179 6.25 16.48 3.58
CA VAL A 179 6.45 16.54 2.13
C VAL A 179 5.55 17.61 1.55
N LEU A 180 6.15 18.59 0.90
CA LEU A 180 5.45 19.62 0.15
C LEU A 180 5.33 19.18 -1.31
N LEU A 181 4.12 19.30 -1.86
CA LEU A 181 3.80 18.98 -3.24
C LEU A 181 3.28 20.25 -3.93
N PHE A 182 3.94 20.62 -5.02
CA PHE A 182 3.59 21.79 -5.82
C PHE A 182 2.94 21.30 -7.12
N PRO A 183 1.65 21.58 -7.35
CA PRO A 183 0.96 21.20 -8.58
C PRO A 183 1.57 21.86 -9.83
N PRO A 184 1.36 21.29 -11.02
CA PRO A 184 1.80 21.90 -12.27
C PRO A 184 1.11 23.26 -12.53
N THR A 185 1.79 24.11 -13.27
CA THR A 185 1.30 25.40 -13.80
C THR A 185 1.57 25.47 -15.30
N ASP A 186 0.99 26.46 -15.98
CA ASP A 186 1.20 26.66 -17.42
C ASP A 186 2.69 26.73 -17.82
N ASP A 187 3.53 27.30 -16.95
CA ASP A 187 4.98 27.45 -17.16
C ASP A 187 5.83 26.31 -16.55
N ASP A 188 5.23 25.41 -15.77
CA ASP A 188 5.92 24.28 -15.12
C ASP A 188 4.99 23.05 -15.11
N PRO A 189 5.09 22.15 -16.09
CA PRO A 189 4.15 21.04 -16.24
C PRO A 189 4.39 19.89 -15.23
N LEU A 190 5.39 20.02 -14.35
CA LEU A 190 5.76 18.98 -13.39
C LEU A 190 5.20 19.26 -12.00
N TRP A 191 4.81 18.18 -11.33
CA TRP A 191 4.59 18.15 -9.90
C TRP A 191 5.93 18.19 -9.17
N ARG A 192 6.25 19.29 -8.48
CA ARG A 192 7.50 19.41 -7.72
C ARG A 192 7.32 18.88 -6.31
N VAL A 193 8.27 18.08 -5.85
CA VAL A 193 8.27 17.48 -4.51
C VAL A 193 9.43 18.02 -3.70
N LEU A 194 9.12 18.66 -2.57
CA LEU A 194 10.12 19.16 -1.62
C LEU A 194 9.93 18.48 -0.26
N PRO A 195 10.70 17.43 0.04
CA PRO A 195 10.60 16.73 1.31
C PRO A 195 11.48 17.38 2.38
N ARG A 196 11.01 17.31 3.63
CA ARG A 196 11.75 17.67 4.83
C ARG A 196 11.71 16.50 5.81
N PHE A 197 12.88 16.08 6.28
CA PHE A 197 13.00 14.91 7.16
C PHE A 197 13.70 15.28 8.48
N TRP A 198 13.26 14.63 9.56
CA TRP A 198 13.89 14.76 10.87
C TRP A 198 14.06 13.40 11.54
N ILE A 199 15.17 13.23 12.26
CA ILE A 199 15.42 12.03 13.08
C ILE A 199 16.24 12.41 14.33
N PRO A 200 15.99 11.83 15.51
CA PRO A 200 16.85 12.02 16.68
C PRO A 200 18.27 11.52 16.42
N ARG A 201 19.29 12.31 16.81
CA ARG A 201 20.71 11.99 16.55
C ARG A 201 21.14 10.61 17.06
N GLU A 202 20.69 10.23 18.25
CA GLU A 202 21.01 8.93 18.84
C GLU A 202 20.42 7.78 18.00
N ASN A 203 19.21 7.98 17.50
CA ASN A 203 18.50 6.99 16.70
C ASN A 203 19.12 6.86 15.31
N ALA A 204 19.48 7.98 14.67
CA ALA A 204 20.25 7.97 13.41
C ALA A 204 21.57 7.20 13.54
N SER A 205 22.30 7.43 14.63
CA SER A 205 23.58 6.76 14.89
C SER A 205 23.42 5.27 15.17
N ASN A 206 22.32 4.86 15.81
CA ASN A 206 22.02 3.46 16.07
C ASN A 206 21.59 2.74 14.79
N ARG A 207 20.66 3.34 14.04
CA ARG A 207 20.16 2.83 12.75
C ARG A 207 21.28 2.64 11.72
N GLU A 208 22.24 3.57 11.66
CA GLU A 208 23.40 3.43 10.75
C GLU A 208 24.28 2.22 11.11
N LYS A 209 24.38 1.85 12.39
CA LYS A 209 25.18 0.70 12.85
C LYS A 209 24.46 -0.63 12.69
N VAL A 210 23.15 -0.66 12.94
CA VAL A 210 22.35 -1.89 12.99
C VAL A 210 21.75 -2.21 11.62
N ASP A 211 21.13 -1.21 10.99
CA ASP A 211 20.33 -1.40 9.76
C ASP A 211 21.10 -0.93 8.52
N ASN A 212 22.34 -0.42 8.69
CA ASN A 212 23.20 0.06 7.61
C ASN A 212 22.56 1.17 6.73
N VAL A 213 21.65 1.96 7.33
CA VAL A 213 21.01 3.10 6.66
C VAL A 213 21.83 4.37 6.88
N PRO A 214 22.26 5.10 5.83
CA PRO A 214 23.26 6.16 5.92
C PRO A 214 22.71 7.52 6.42
N TYR A 215 21.94 7.51 7.52
CA TYR A 215 21.31 8.71 8.08
C TYR A 215 22.31 9.82 8.43
N ILE A 216 23.50 9.47 8.93
CA ILE A 216 24.50 10.48 9.30
C ILE A 216 25.10 11.13 8.05
N THR A 217 25.25 10.37 6.97
CA THR A 217 25.70 10.88 5.67
C THR A 217 24.67 11.84 5.09
N TRP A 218 23.41 11.42 5.00
CA TRP A 218 22.30 12.28 4.56
C TRP A 218 22.17 13.55 5.40
N ALA A 219 22.46 13.48 6.71
CA ALA A 219 22.44 14.66 7.56
C ALA A 219 23.56 15.65 7.25
N ARG A 220 24.76 15.16 6.92
CA ARG A 220 25.89 16.02 6.50
C ARG A 220 25.64 16.66 5.14
N GLU A 221 24.92 15.96 4.26
CA GLU A 221 24.52 16.42 2.93
C GLU A 221 23.28 17.33 2.96
N GLY A 222 22.62 17.47 4.11
CA GLY A 222 21.46 18.35 4.28
C GLY A 222 20.11 17.73 3.89
N HIS A 223 20.07 16.43 3.55
CA HIS A 223 18.85 15.71 3.18
C HIS A 223 17.97 15.31 4.37
N ILE A 224 18.53 15.26 5.58
CA ILE A 224 17.78 15.00 6.81
C ILE A 224 18.33 15.84 7.97
N ARG A 225 17.46 16.33 8.84
CA ARG A 225 17.86 17.13 10.00
C ARG A 225 17.95 16.26 11.24
N LEU A 226 19.11 16.28 11.91
CA LEU A 226 19.27 15.63 13.21
C LEU A 226 18.71 16.50 14.32
N THR A 227 17.72 15.99 15.04
CA THR A 227 17.19 16.67 16.23
C THR A 227 18.00 16.30 17.47
N GLY A 228 18.05 17.21 18.44
CA GLY A 228 18.69 16.97 19.74
C GLY A 228 17.87 16.04 20.63
N GLY A 229 18.53 15.27 21.49
CA GLY A 229 17.87 14.37 22.44
C GLY A 229 17.45 13.02 21.84
N THR A 230 16.61 12.30 22.59
CA THR A 230 16.14 10.94 22.29
C THR A 230 14.77 10.88 21.60
N SER A 231 14.19 12.05 21.29
CA SER A 231 12.87 12.16 20.66
C SER A 231 12.82 13.23 19.57
N ILE A 232 11.82 13.12 18.69
CA ILE A 232 11.53 14.11 17.65
C ILE A 232 11.34 15.51 18.28
N ASP A 233 11.97 16.51 17.67
CA ASP A 233 11.80 17.92 18.02
C ASP A 233 10.57 18.50 17.30
N TYR A 234 9.41 18.35 17.94
CA TYR A 234 8.15 18.88 17.46
C TYR A 234 8.16 20.41 17.30
N GLU A 235 8.94 21.14 18.11
CA GLU A 235 9.03 22.59 18.01
C GLU A 235 9.85 23.01 16.77
N GLY A 236 10.94 22.29 16.49
CA GLY A 236 11.70 22.46 15.25
C GLY A 236 10.86 22.19 13.99
N ILE A 237 10.02 21.15 14.01
CA ILE A 237 9.06 20.86 12.93
C ILE A 237 8.03 22.00 12.80
N ARG A 238 7.44 22.44 13.92
CA ARG A 238 6.49 23.54 13.95
C ARG A 238 7.06 24.81 13.32
N LEU A 239 8.25 25.22 13.73
CA LEU A 239 8.91 26.42 13.21
C LEU A 239 9.21 26.30 11.72
N GLN A 240 9.57 25.10 11.24
CA GLN A 240 9.78 24.88 9.81
C GLN A 240 8.47 25.01 9.02
N ILE A 241 7.37 24.42 9.49
CA ILE A 241 6.07 24.55 8.81
C ILE A 241 5.67 26.02 8.73
N LEU A 242 5.82 26.79 9.81
CA LEU A 242 5.55 28.23 9.78
C LEU A 242 6.47 28.99 8.82
N ALA A 243 7.74 28.59 8.70
CA ALA A 243 8.63 29.17 7.69
C ALA A 243 8.14 28.87 6.26
N ASP A 244 7.65 27.65 6.03
CA ASP A 244 7.10 27.22 4.74
C ASP A 244 5.82 27.96 4.39
N VAL A 245 4.91 28.17 5.36
CA VAL A 245 3.70 29.01 5.20
C VAL A 245 4.06 30.45 4.82
N ASN A 246 5.17 30.99 5.32
CA ASN A 246 5.60 32.35 4.97
C ASN A 246 6.35 32.42 3.63
N THR A 247 6.83 31.29 3.11
CA THR A 247 7.66 31.21 1.90
C THR A 247 6.85 30.81 0.67
N PHE A 248 5.86 29.95 0.86
CA PHE A 248 5.02 29.37 -0.19
C PHE A 248 3.55 29.72 0.05
N ASP A 249 2.73 29.56 -0.99
CA ASP A 249 1.27 29.57 -0.85
C ASP A 249 0.81 28.17 -0.39
N LEU A 250 1.17 27.81 0.85
CA LEU A 250 0.83 26.53 1.46
C LEU A 250 -0.64 26.51 1.88
N VAL A 251 -1.46 25.81 1.10
CA VAL A 251 -2.92 25.86 1.20
C VAL A 251 -3.43 24.99 2.34
N GLU A 252 -3.05 23.72 2.33
CA GLU A 252 -3.49 22.73 3.32
C GLU A 252 -2.35 21.77 3.67
N VAL A 253 -2.36 21.29 4.91
CA VAL A 253 -1.45 20.28 5.44
C VAL A 253 -2.25 19.10 5.97
N ALA A 254 -2.12 17.95 5.31
CA ALA A 254 -2.70 16.69 5.75
C ALA A 254 -1.94 16.18 6.97
N ILE A 255 -2.67 15.87 8.04
CA ILE A 255 -2.15 15.31 9.28
C ILE A 255 -2.95 14.09 9.71
N ASP A 256 -2.28 13.08 10.29
CA ASP A 256 -2.96 11.96 10.93
C ASP A 256 -3.46 12.34 12.33
N GLN A 257 -4.71 11.95 12.65
CA GLN A 257 -5.49 12.31 13.84
C GLN A 257 -4.72 12.18 15.17
N TRP A 258 -3.96 11.09 15.31
CA TRP A 258 -3.49 10.63 16.62
C TRP A 258 -2.14 11.20 17.04
N ASN A 259 -1.26 11.49 16.08
CA ASN A 259 0.13 11.86 16.36
C ASN A 259 0.39 13.38 16.30
N ALA A 260 -0.55 14.17 15.77
CA ALA A 260 -0.32 15.57 15.43
C ALA A 260 -1.10 16.58 16.28
N GLU A 261 -1.96 16.17 17.21
CA GLU A 261 -2.86 17.10 17.93
C GLU A 261 -2.10 18.24 18.63
N TYR A 262 -0.95 17.94 19.25
CA TYR A 262 -0.08 18.95 19.86
C TYR A 262 0.45 19.98 18.86
N LEU A 263 0.79 19.51 17.65
CA LEU A 263 1.41 20.31 16.60
C LEU A 263 0.35 21.13 15.87
N ARG A 264 -0.81 20.52 15.58
CA ARG A 264 -1.99 21.15 14.99
C ARG A 264 -2.40 22.41 15.75
N GLN A 265 -2.62 22.28 17.07
CA GLN A 265 -3.06 23.42 17.91
C GLN A 265 -2.09 24.62 17.90
N ARG A 266 -0.81 24.40 17.53
CA ARG A 266 0.23 25.43 17.55
C ARG A 266 0.63 25.96 16.17
N VAL A 267 0.49 25.14 15.13
CA VAL A 267 0.71 25.55 13.73
C VAL A 267 -0.52 26.26 13.19
N ASP A 268 -1.70 25.77 13.54
CA ASP A 268 -2.97 26.18 12.95
C ASP A 268 -4.01 26.45 14.05
N PRO A 269 -3.88 27.58 14.78
CA PRO A 269 -4.83 27.93 15.83
C PRO A 269 -6.22 28.30 15.29
N THR A 270 -6.34 28.64 14.00
CA THR A 270 -7.63 28.96 13.34
C THR A 270 -8.32 27.70 12.82
N GLY A 271 -7.58 26.62 12.56
CA GLY A 271 -8.10 25.37 12.04
C GLY A 271 -8.27 25.36 10.51
N GLU A 272 -7.66 26.32 9.81
CA GLU A 272 -7.83 26.53 8.37
C GLU A 272 -6.72 25.87 7.53
N LEU A 273 -5.56 25.58 8.12
CA LEU A 273 -4.41 25.03 7.40
C LEU A 273 -4.31 23.50 7.56
N CYS A 274 -4.54 22.97 8.74
CA CYS A 274 -4.35 21.56 9.04
C CYS A 274 -5.63 20.76 8.81
N VAL A 275 -5.61 19.93 7.76
CA VAL A 275 -6.69 19.02 7.39
C VAL A 275 -6.43 17.64 7.97
N GLU A 276 -7.46 17.11 8.61
CA GLU A 276 -7.43 15.77 9.15
C GLU A 276 -7.51 14.74 8.03
N PHE A 277 -6.46 13.92 7.87
CA PHE A 277 -6.35 12.93 6.83
C PHE A 277 -6.12 11.55 7.44
N ALA A 278 -7.21 10.84 7.71
CA ALA A 278 -7.12 9.49 8.24
C ALA A 278 -6.47 8.56 7.19
N GLN A 279 -5.37 7.90 7.55
CA GLN A 279 -4.60 6.97 6.69
C GLN A 279 -5.34 5.63 6.45
N THR A 280 -6.65 5.69 6.23
CA THR A 280 -7.51 4.56 5.92
C THR A 280 -7.41 4.19 4.45
N LEU A 281 -7.76 2.95 4.12
CA LEU A 281 -7.80 2.47 2.74
C LEU A 281 -8.64 3.38 1.82
N ARG A 282 -9.76 3.88 2.34
CA ARG A 282 -10.66 4.77 1.61
C ARG A 282 -9.98 6.07 1.17
N ASN A 283 -9.17 6.67 2.04
CA ASN A 283 -8.56 7.97 1.76
C ASN A 283 -7.21 7.83 1.05
N MET A 284 -6.48 6.74 1.30
CA MET A 284 -5.13 6.53 0.74
C MET A 284 -5.14 5.94 -0.68
N SER A 285 -6.20 5.22 -1.08
CA SER A 285 -6.21 4.45 -2.34
C SER A 285 -6.10 5.31 -3.59
N ALA A 286 -6.97 6.31 -3.75
CA ALA A 286 -6.92 7.16 -4.95
C ALA A 286 -5.60 7.95 -5.05
N PRO A 287 -5.11 8.62 -3.97
CA PRO A 287 -3.85 9.36 -4.04
C PRO A 287 -2.62 8.47 -4.25
N MET A 288 -2.63 7.25 -3.71
CA MET A 288 -1.55 6.30 -3.92
C MET A 288 -1.50 5.81 -5.37
N LYS A 289 -2.66 5.51 -5.97
CA LYS A 289 -2.73 5.15 -7.40
C LYS A 289 -2.30 6.30 -8.30
N GLU A 290 -2.73 7.53 -7.99
CA GLU A 290 -2.30 8.72 -8.73
C GLU A 290 -0.76 8.85 -8.70
N LEU A 291 -0.14 8.72 -7.52
CA LEU A 291 1.31 8.78 -7.42
C LEU A 291 2.02 7.65 -8.18
N VAL A 292 1.60 6.40 -7.96
CA VAL A 292 2.33 5.19 -8.38
C VAL A 292 2.05 4.81 -9.83
N ASP A 293 0.81 4.92 -10.28
CA ASP A 293 0.38 4.47 -11.61
C ASP A 293 0.34 5.62 -12.63
N VAL A 294 0.25 6.88 -12.19
CA VAL A 294 0.13 8.04 -13.10
C VAL A 294 1.37 8.92 -13.06
N LEU A 295 1.66 9.56 -11.93
CA LEU A 295 2.68 10.61 -11.86
C LEU A 295 4.10 10.08 -12.10
N VAL A 296 4.47 8.98 -11.43
CA VAL A 296 5.80 8.38 -11.55
C VAL A 296 6.03 7.76 -12.95
N PRO A 297 5.14 6.89 -13.48
CA PRO A 297 5.38 6.26 -14.78
C PRO A 297 5.37 7.27 -15.94
N SER A 298 4.58 8.33 -15.83
CA SER A 298 4.48 9.39 -16.85
C SER A 298 5.62 10.40 -16.78
N GLY A 299 6.49 10.34 -15.77
CA GLY A 299 7.55 11.32 -15.55
C GLY A 299 7.02 12.73 -15.25
N LEU A 300 5.81 12.83 -14.68
CA LEU A 300 5.18 14.10 -14.29
C LEU A 300 5.61 14.57 -12.90
N LEU A 301 6.31 13.74 -12.16
CA LEU A 301 6.85 14.05 -10.84
C LEU A 301 8.32 14.52 -10.96
N ALA A 302 8.73 15.48 -10.15
CA ALA A 302 10.12 15.89 -10.00
C ALA A 302 10.48 16.03 -8.52
N HIS A 303 11.43 15.20 -8.06
CA HIS A 303 11.87 15.13 -6.66
C HIS A 303 13.38 15.37 -6.50
N ALA A 304 14.06 15.94 -7.51
CA ALA A 304 15.49 16.27 -7.50
C ALA A 304 16.42 15.09 -7.10
N GLY A 305 16.02 13.85 -7.41
CA GLY A 305 16.77 12.67 -7.00
C GLY A 305 16.94 12.49 -5.48
N HIS A 306 16.05 13.07 -4.65
CA HIS A 306 16.24 13.11 -3.20
C HIS A 306 16.51 11.72 -2.59
N PRO A 307 17.70 11.46 -2.02
CA PRO A 307 18.16 10.10 -1.73
C PRO A 307 17.35 9.41 -0.64
N VAL A 308 16.89 10.15 0.37
CA VAL A 308 16.03 9.62 1.44
C VAL A 308 14.66 9.21 0.88
N LEU A 309 14.09 10.01 -0.02
CA LEU A 309 12.77 9.73 -0.58
C LEU A 309 12.84 8.56 -1.56
N ARG A 310 13.91 8.49 -2.37
CA ARG A 310 14.22 7.33 -3.22
C ARG A 310 14.39 6.04 -2.41
N TRP A 311 15.09 6.09 -1.28
CA TRP A 311 15.21 4.93 -0.39
C TRP A 311 13.84 4.50 0.16
N MET A 312 13.02 5.45 0.63
CA MET A 312 11.66 5.16 1.10
C MET A 312 10.75 4.61 0.00
N ALA A 313 10.88 5.08 -1.24
CA ALA A 313 10.14 4.55 -2.40
C ALA A 313 10.48 3.07 -2.65
N ALA A 314 11.76 2.71 -2.57
CA ALA A 314 12.22 1.34 -2.76
C ALA A 314 11.74 0.36 -1.68
N ASN A 315 11.40 0.87 -0.49
CA ASN A 315 10.92 0.06 0.63
C ASN A 315 9.39 -0.14 0.62
N LEU A 316 8.66 0.58 -0.24
CA LEU A 316 7.21 0.67 -0.18
C LEU A 316 6.53 -0.66 -0.51
N ALA A 317 5.83 -1.20 0.50
CA ALA A 317 4.81 -2.22 0.33
C ALA A 317 3.40 -1.62 0.38
N SER A 318 2.44 -2.24 -0.29
CA SER A 318 1.03 -1.81 -0.29
C SER A 318 0.08 -2.88 0.18
N TYR A 319 -0.79 -2.57 1.14
CA TYR A 319 -1.98 -3.39 1.41
C TYR A 319 -3.00 -3.18 0.31
N GLU A 320 -3.64 -4.26 -0.12
CA GLU A 320 -4.71 -4.23 -1.10
C GLU A 320 -5.94 -4.98 -0.56
N ASP A 321 -7.14 -4.47 -0.78
CA ASP A 321 -8.37 -5.17 -0.42
C ASP A 321 -8.98 -5.98 -1.57
N GLY A 322 -10.12 -6.61 -1.27
CA GLY A 322 -10.92 -7.38 -2.21
C GLY A 322 -11.40 -6.62 -3.46
N ASN A 323 -11.41 -5.29 -3.38
CA ASN A 323 -11.94 -4.38 -4.39
C ASN A 323 -10.83 -3.66 -5.17
N GLY A 324 -9.57 -4.08 -4.98
CA GLY A 324 -8.41 -3.47 -5.61
C GLY A 324 -8.08 -2.07 -5.07
N ASN A 325 -8.58 -1.69 -3.89
CA ASN A 325 -8.11 -0.48 -3.22
C ASN A 325 -6.77 -0.75 -2.58
N ILE A 326 -5.86 0.22 -2.65
CA ILE A 326 -4.51 0.09 -2.10
C ILE A 326 -4.25 1.12 -1.00
N ARG A 327 -3.31 0.84 -0.10
CA ARG A 327 -2.73 1.83 0.81
C ARG A 327 -1.31 1.40 1.19
N PRO A 328 -0.44 2.32 1.63
CA PRO A 328 0.85 1.95 2.16
C PRO A 328 0.70 1.00 3.36
N ASP A 329 1.56 -0.02 3.44
CA ASP A 329 1.61 -0.95 4.56
C ASP A 329 2.98 -0.87 5.25
N LYS A 330 3.01 -0.17 6.39
CA LYS A 330 4.23 0.03 7.18
C LYS A 330 4.77 -1.26 7.80
N ASP A 331 3.91 -2.26 8.06
CA ASP A 331 4.32 -3.51 8.71
C ASP A 331 4.98 -4.47 7.73
N LYS A 332 4.57 -4.42 6.45
CA LYS A 332 5.16 -5.24 5.38
C LYS A 332 6.24 -4.53 4.57
N SER A 333 6.36 -3.22 4.69
CA SER A 333 7.47 -2.49 4.07
C SER A 333 8.78 -2.94 4.70
N THR A 334 9.82 -3.07 3.89
CA THR A 334 11.13 -3.57 4.35
C THR A 334 11.77 -2.63 5.36
N GLU A 335 11.52 -1.33 5.20
CA GLU A 335 12.07 -0.25 6.01
C GLU A 335 11.13 0.97 5.97
N LYS A 336 11.59 2.13 6.47
CA LYS A 336 10.78 3.35 6.55
C LYS A 336 10.24 3.79 5.18
N ILE A 337 9.02 4.31 5.22
CA ILE A 337 8.26 4.81 4.07
C ILE A 337 7.58 6.16 4.35
N ASP A 338 7.88 6.81 5.48
CA ASP A 338 7.12 7.96 5.99
C ASP A 338 7.08 9.14 5.01
N GLY A 339 8.16 9.35 4.23
CA GLY A 339 8.19 10.33 3.14
C GLY A 339 7.23 10.01 2.00
N ILE A 340 7.06 8.74 1.66
CA ILE A 340 6.11 8.34 0.60
C ILE A 340 4.67 8.46 1.12
N VAL A 341 4.42 8.12 2.38
CA VAL A 341 3.13 8.35 3.02
C VAL A 341 2.79 9.85 3.02
N GLY A 342 3.74 10.71 3.38
CA GLY A 342 3.60 12.17 3.29
C GLY A 342 3.31 12.64 1.87
N ALA A 343 4.01 12.12 0.86
CA ALA A 343 3.74 12.44 -0.54
C ALA A 343 2.32 12.04 -0.97
N ILE A 344 1.87 10.83 -0.62
CA ILE A 344 0.51 10.33 -0.92
C ILE A 344 -0.55 11.21 -0.24
N MET A 345 -0.34 11.62 1.00
CA MET A 345 -1.24 12.52 1.72
C MET A 345 -1.31 13.90 1.04
N ALA A 346 -0.18 14.44 0.58
CA ALA A 346 -0.14 15.71 -0.15
C ALA A 346 -0.85 15.62 -1.51
N VAL A 347 -0.69 14.50 -2.24
CA VAL A 347 -1.46 14.21 -3.47
C VAL A 347 -2.95 14.14 -3.17
N GLY A 348 -3.35 13.62 -2.00
CA GLY A 348 -4.76 13.51 -1.63
C GLY A 348 -5.46 14.83 -1.29
N LEU A 349 -4.70 15.91 -1.07
CA LEU A 349 -5.23 17.25 -0.89
C LEU A 349 -5.24 18.09 -2.17
N ALA A 350 -4.29 17.81 -3.08
CA ALA A 350 -4.12 18.56 -4.32
C ALA A 350 -5.21 18.24 -5.35
#